data_AF-A0AAD9XBD9-F1
#
_entry.id   AF-A0AAD9XBD9-F1
#
_cell.length_a   1.000
_cell.length_b   1.000
_cell.length_c   1.000
_cell.angle_alpha   90.00
_cell.angle_beta   90.00
_cell.angle_gamma   90.00
#
_symmetry.space_group_name_H-M   'P 1'
#
loop_
_entity.id
_entity.type
_entity.pdbx_description
1 polymer ?
#
loop_
_entity_poly.entity_id
_entity_poly.type
_entity_poly.pdbx_seq_one_letter_code
_entity_poly.pdbx_strand_id
1 'polypeptide(L)'
;MRFVPADEIDPPRHSVDTNNPRSLSVETDNDRERQLDEEFISNFIMKNINDERIVYNEKVVGNREETVAAIKTMDNLHDLFIVGREQGMISPLTAGLTDWSECLGLGAIGDLLVSSDFTATVSVLVVQQYVGLGPQNESVTTPDSPGHRDEQYGNVELINKQSPQQKGQPVFHSQH
;
A
#
# COMPACT_ATOMS: atom_id res chain seq x y z
N MET A 1 1.44 10.53 -7.72
CA MET A 1 1.16 10.16 -9.13
C MET A 1 0.26 8.93 -9.11
N ARG A 2 -0.74 8.86 -9.99
CA ARG A 2 -1.65 7.72 -10.15
C ARG A 2 -1.48 7.14 -11.55
N PHE A 3 -1.38 5.82 -11.64
CA PHE A 3 -1.38 5.10 -12.90
C PHE A 3 -2.79 4.61 -13.21
N VAL A 4 -3.24 4.79 -14.45
CA VAL A 4 -4.56 4.36 -14.92
C VAL A 4 -4.35 3.35 -16.06
N PRO A 5 -4.89 2.13 -15.97
CA PRO A 5 -4.81 1.17 -17.08
C PRO A 5 -5.50 1.72 -18.33
N ALA A 6 -4.87 1.59 -19.49
CA ALA A 6 -5.44 2.05 -20.76
C ALA A 6 -6.81 1.41 -21.08
N ASP A 7 -7.01 0.16 -20.64
CA ASP A 7 -8.24 -0.60 -20.84
C ASP A 7 -9.41 -0.12 -19.95
N GLU A 8 -9.13 0.71 -18.93
CA GLU A 8 -10.15 1.29 -18.04
C GLU A 8 -10.73 2.62 -18.53
N ILE A 9 -10.26 3.11 -19.68
CA ILE A 9 -10.87 4.23 -20.39
C ILE A 9 -12.17 3.71 -20.99
N ASP A 10 -13.22 3.71 -20.18
CA ASP A 10 -14.58 3.42 -20.61
C ASP A 10 -14.90 4.38 -21.78
N PRO A 11 -15.32 3.91 -22.97
CA PRO A 11 -15.87 4.80 -23.98
C PRO A 11 -16.99 5.63 -23.34
N PRO A 12 -17.26 6.87 -23.82
CA PRO A 12 -18.27 7.73 -23.23
C PRO A 12 -19.56 6.94 -23.08
N ARG A 13 -19.95 6.65 -21.82
CA ARG A 13 -21.13 5.85 -21.51
C ARG A 13 -22.30 6.50 -22.21
N HIS A 14 -22.75 5.86 -23.29
CA HIS A 14 -23.94 6.24 -24.02
C HIS A 14 -25.05 6.40 -22.99
N SER A 15 -25.75 7.55 -23.04
CA SER A 15 -26.91 7.87 -22.23
C SER A 15 -27.74 6.60 -22.00
N VAL A 16 -27.75 6.10 -20.76
CA VAL A 16 -28.59 4.99 -20.35
C VAL A 16 -30.03 5.39 -20.65
N ASP A 17 -30.58 4.83 -21.72
CA ASP A 17 -32.01 4.93 -22.01
C ASP A 17 -32.71 4.03 -20.99
N THR A 18 -33.33 4.65 -19.99
CA THR A 18 -33.92 4.06 -18.78
C THR A 18 -35.09 3.09 -19.04
N ASN A 19 -35.33 2.68 -20.29
CA ASN A 19 -36.54 1.96 -20.70
C ASN A 19 -36.34 0.49 -21.10
N ASN A 20 -35.19 -0.15 -20.80
CA ASN A 20 -34.99 -1.58 -21.07
C ASN A 20 -34.78 -2.41 -19.79
N PRO A 21 -35.73 -3.27 -19.37
CA PRO A 21 -35.66 -4.05 -18.12
C PRO A 21 -34.66 -5.23 -18.16
N ARG A 22 -33.60 -5.16 -18.97
CA ARG A 22 -32.66 -6.27 -19.17
C ARG A 22 -31.17 -5.94 -18.98
N SER A 23 -30.83 -4.73 -18.56
CA SER A 23 -29.43 -4.40 -18.24
C SER A 23 -29.23 -4.35 -16.72
N LEU A 24 -29.13 -5.52 -16.09
CA LEU A 24 -28.55 -5.61 -14.75
C LEU A 24 -27.02 -5.65 -14.95
N SER A 25 -26.35 -4.52 -14.86
CA SER A 25 -24.89 -4.51 -14.68
C SER A 25 -24.60 -5.08 -13.29
N VAL A 26 -23.86 -6.18 -13.23
CA VAL A 26 -23.36 -6.72 -11.97
C VAL A 26 -22.26 -5.77 -11.50
N GLU A 27 -22.51 -5.02 -10.44
CA GLU A 27 -21.45 -4.26 -9.75
C GLU A 27 -20.54 -5.25 -9.03
N THR A 28 -19.24 -5.20 -9.34
CA THR A 28 -18.23 -6.01 -8.66
C THR A 28 -17.67 -5.25 -7.45
N ASP A 29 -17.04 -5.97 -6.52
CA ASP A 29 -16.34 -5.34 -5.40
C ASP A 29 -15.24 -4.38 -5.89
N ASN A 30 -14.61 -4.69 -7.03
CA ASN A 30 -13.59 -3.85 -7.65
C ASN A 30 -14.19 -2.55 -8.20
N ASP A 31 -15.38 -2.60 -8.80
CA ASP A 31 -16.09 -1.39 -9.25
C ASP A 31 -16.41 -0.47 -8.07
N ARG A 32 -16.82 -1.05 -6.94
CA ARG A 32 -17.11 -0.32 -5.71
C ARG A 32 -15.85 0.30 -5.11
N GLU A 33 -14.74 -0.44 -5.05
CA GLU A 33 -13.44 0.06 -4.58
C GLU A 33 -12.94 1.20 -5.47
N ARG A 34 -12.99 1.04 -6.79
CA ARG A 34 -12.66 2.09 -7.75
C ARG A 34 -13.51 3.34 -7.54
N GLN A 35 -14.81 3.20 -7.33
CA GLN A 35 -15.68 4.35 -7.08
C GLN A 35 -15.30 5.11 -5.80
N LEU A 36 -14.95 4.39 -4.74
CA LEU A 36 -14.47 5.00 -3.49
C LEU A 36 -13.13 5.73 -3.69
N ASP A 37 -12.22 5.13 -4.45
CA ASP A 37 -10.93 5.75 -4.78
C ASP A 37 -11.13 7.05 -5.59
N GLU A 38 -11.99 7.04 -6.60
CA GLU A 38 -12.29 8.23 -7.39
C GLU A 38 -12.91 9.35 -6.55
N GLU A 39 -13.86 9.01 -5.66
CA GLU A 39 -14.46 9.99 -4.75
C GLU A 39 -13.41 10.57 -3.81
N PHE A 40 -12.53 9.74 -3.25
CA PHE A 40 -11.47 10.17 -2.36
C PHE A 40 -10.48 11.11 -3.07
N ILE A 41 -10.02 10.72 -4.27
CA ILE A 41 -9.09 11.52 -5.09
C ILE A 41 -9.73 12.85 -5.48
N SER A 42 -10.96 12.83 -5.97
CA SER A 42 -11.69 14.04 -6.35
C SER A 42 -11.80 15.02 -5.18
N ASN A 43 -12.17 14.50 -4.00
CA ASN A 43 -12.22 15.29 -2.77
C ASN A 43 -10.84 15.81 -2.34
N PHE A 44 -9.78 15.02 -2.48
CA PHE A 44 -8.41 15.43 -2.19
C PHE A 44 -7.96 16.56 -3.12
N ILE A 45 -8.19 16.44 -4.41
CA ILE A 45 -7.86 17.47 -5.41
C ILE A 45 -8.65 18.75 -5.11
N MET A 46 -9.96 18.65 -4.90
CA MET A 46 -10.81 19.80 -4.62
C MET A 46 -10.38 20.56 -3.36
N LYS A 47 -9.95 19.85 -2.31
CA LYS A 47 -9.44 20.46 -1.07
C LYS A 47 -8.10 21.17 -1.25
N ASN A 48 -7.28 20.74 -2.21
CA ASN A 48 -5.91 21.22 -2.41
C ASN A 48 -5.71 21.99 -3.73
N ILE A 49 -6.78 22.34 -4.44
CA ILE A 49 -6.70 22.94 -5.78
C ILE A 49 -5.94 24.26 -5.84
N ASN A 50 -5.86 24.98 -4.71
CA ASN A 50 -5.16 26.25 -4.59
C ASN A 50 -3.79 26.13 -3.88
N ASP A 51 -3.34 24.92 -3.53
CA ASP A 51 -2.04 24.70 -2.91
C ASP A 51 -1.01 24.27 -3.96
N GLU A 52 -0.18 25.21 -4.40
CA GLU A 52 0.87 24.98 -5.40
C GLU A 52 1.95 23.97 -4.94
N ARG A 53 2.00 23.64 -3.64
CA ARG A 53 2.93 22.63 -3.09
C ARG A 53 2.48 21.21 -3.38
N ILE A 54 1.23 21.01 -3.79
CA ILE A 54 0.62 19.70 -4.02
C ILE A 54 0.29 19.58 -5.50
N VAL A 55 0.96 18.64 -6.18
CA VAL A 55 0.70 18.37 -7.59
C VAL A 55 0.15 16.96 -7.75
N TYR A 56 -1.07 16.88 -8.26
CA TYR A 56 -1.68 15.61 -8.67
C TYR A 56 -1.35 15.33 -10.14
N ASN A 57 -0.89 14.12 -10.43
CA ASN A 57 -0.55 13.68 -11.79
C ASN A 57 -1.15 12.30 -12.03
N GLU A 58 -1.88 12.15 -13.14
CA GLU A 58 -2.34 10.87 -13.67
C GLU A 58 -1.56 10.49 -14.93
N LYS A 59 -1.23 9.21 -15.04
CA LYS A 59 -0.56 8.65 -16.21
C LYS A 59 -1.31 7.40 -16.68
N VAL A 60 -1.84 7.47 -17.89
CA VAL A 60 -2.40 6.30 -18.56
C VAL A 60 -1.24 5.42 -19.04
N VAL A 61 -1.32 4.13 -18.74
CA VAL A 61 -0.33 3.12 -19.11
C VAL A 61 -1.04 1.86 -19.58
N GLY A 62 -0.59 1.28 -20.70
CA GLY A 62 -1.18 0.08 -21.29
C GLY A 62 -0.43 -1.21 -20.98
N ASN A 63 0.79 -1.13 -20.47
CA ASN A 63 1.63 -2.29 -20.17
C ASN A 63 2.72 -1.95 -19.14
N ARG A 64 3.42 -2.97 -18.67
CA ARG A 64 4.48 -2.84 -17.68
C ARG A 64 5.64 -1.96 -18.15
N GLU A 65 6.01 -2.02 -19.43
CA GLU A 65 7.11 -1.24 -19.99
C GLU A 65 6.78 0.26 -19.96
N GLU A 66 5.55 0.62 -20.27
CA GLU A 66 5.03 1.99 -20.17
C GLU A 66 4.98 2.48 -18.72
N THR A 67 4.57 1.62 -17.77
CA THR A 67 4.62 1.91 -16.33
C THR A 67 6.05 2.19 -15.88
N VAL A 68 7.00 1.32 -16.21
CA VAL A 68 8.42 1.49 -15.87
C VAL A 68 8.98 2.76 -16.50
N ALA A 69 8.69 3.02 -17.77
CA ALA A 69 9.12 4.22 -18.46
C ALA A 69 8.58 5.48 -17.78
N ALA A 70 7.29 5.48 -17.40
CA ALA A 70 6.68 6.60 -16.70
C ALA A 70 7.34 6.86 -15.33
N ILE A 71 7.62 5.81 -14.55
CA ILE A 71 8.33 5.96 -13.27
C ILE A 71 9.74 6.50 -13.49
N LYS A 72 10.46 6.01 -14.51
CA LYS A 72 11.79 6.53 -14.90
C LYS A 72 11.78 7.99 -15.33
N THR A 73 10.68 8.52 -15.89
CA THR A 73 10.58 9.97 -16.17
C THR A 73 10.58 10.84 -14.92
N MET A 74 10.35 10.26 -13.74
CA MET A 74 10.40 10.96 -12.46
C MET A 74 11.81 10.97 -11.84
N ASP A 75 12.79 10.31 -12.47
CA ASP A 75 14.16 10.23 -11.95
C ASP A 75 14.76 11.64 -11.80
N ASN A 76 15.52 11.85 -10.73
CA ASN A 76 16.14 13.13 -10.34
C ASN A 76 15.19 14.32 -10.07
N LEU A 77 13.87 14.12 -10.02
CA LEU A 77 12.92 15.19 -9.67
C LEU A 77 12.60 15.27 -8.17
N HIS A 78 12.89 14.22 -7.39
CA HIS A 78 12.44 14.08 -6.01
C HIS A 78 13.54 13.54 -5.10
N ASP A 79 13.63 14.06 -3.87
CA ASP A 79 14.57 13.57 -2.84
C ASP A 79 14.04 12.33 -2.08
N LEU A 80 12.71 12.14 -2.10
CA LEU A 80 12.00 11.07 -1.40
C LEU A 80 10.85 10.52 -2.24
N PHE A 81 10.82 9.19 -2.41
CA PHE A 81 9.68 8.46 -2.94
C PHE A 81 8.94 7.75 -1.82
N ILE A 82 7.62 7.90 -1.78
CA ILE A 82 6.74 7.14 -0.89
C ILE A 82 5.92 6.20 -1.76
N VAL A 83 6.04 4.91 -1.51
CA VAL A 83 5.35 3.87 -2.28
C VAL A 83 4.57 2.95 -1.36
N GLY A 84 3.38 2.55 -1.78
CA GLY A 84 2.62 1.50 -1.12
C GLY A 84 3.15 0.13 -1.51
N ARG A 85 3.07 -0.84 -0.59
CA ARG A 85 3.33 -2.25 -0.89
C ARG A 85 2.02 -3.02 -0.95
N GLU A 86 1.78 -3.68 -2.08
CA GLU A 86 0.58 -4.48 -2.30
C GLU A 86 0.56 -5.69 -1.35
N GLN A 87 -0.62 -6.00 -0.79
CA GLN A 87 -0.82 -7.16 0.06
C GLN A 87 -2.09 -7.90 -0.39
N GLY A 88 -1.91 -9.07 -1.00
CA GLY A 88 -3.01 -9.96 -1.35
C GLY A 88 -3.76 -9.66 -2.65
N MET A 89 -3.45 -8.55 -3.34
CA MET A 89 -4.02 -8.21 -4.65
C MET A 89 -2.90 -7.74 -5.59
N ILE A 90 -2.77 -8.37 -6.75
CA ILE A 90 -1.84 -7.97 -7.81
C ILE A 90 -2.64 -7.10 -8.77
N SER A 91 -2.26 -5.83 -8.91
CA SER A 91 -2.84 -4.95 -9.93
C SER A 91 -2.39 -5.37 -11.32
N PRO A 92 -3.22 -5.27 -12.37
CA PRO A 92 -2.77 -5.44 -13.75
C PRO A 92 -1.56 -4.56 -14.12
N LEU A 93 -1.41 -3.41 -13.45
CA LEU A 93 -0.30 -2.47 -13.67
C LEU A 93 1.02 -2.91 -13.06
N THR A 94 0.96 -3.68 -11.97
CA THR A 94 2.13 -4.22 -11.25
C THR A 94 2.37 -5.69 -11.59
N ALA A 95 1.42 -6.34 -12.28
CA ALA A 95 1.54 -7.71 -12.75
C ALA A 95 2.80 -7.90 -13.59
N GLY A 96 3.63 -8.86 -13.18
CA GLY A 96 4.87 -9.17 -13.85
C GLY A 96 6.01 -8.17 -13.60
N LEU A 97 5.85 -7.10 -12.79
CA LEU A 97 7.00 -6.41 -12.19
C LEU A 97 7.51 -7.18 -10.97
N THR A 98 6.62 -7.84 -10.23
CA THR A 98 6.95 -8.63 -9.04
C THR A 98 7.84 -9.83 -9.35
N ASP A 99 7.68 -10.44 -10.52
CA ASP A 99 8.50 -11.58 -10.97
C ASP A 99 9.97 -11.20 -11.20
N TRP A 100 10.25 -9.90 -11.33
CA TRP A 100 11.58 -9.34 -11.58
C TRP A 100 12.15 -8.70 -10.31
N SER A 101 11.43 -8.75 -9.19
CA SER A 101 11.85 -8.13 -7.95
C SER A 101 12.89 -8.96 -7.22
N GLU A 102 14.04 -8.36 -6.90
CA GLU A 102 15.10 -8.99 -6.12
C GLU A 102 14.85 -8.85 -4.61
N CYS A 103 14.15 -7.79 -4.19
CA CYS A 103 13.80 -7.51 -2.80
C CYS A 103 12.27 -7.49 -2.56
N LEU A 104 11.71 -8.63 -2.17
CA LEU A 104 10.27 -8.78 -1.85
C LEU A 104 9.76 -7.86 -0.72
N GLY A 105 10.67 -7.33 0.12
CA GLY A 105 10.35 -6.38 1.18
C GLY A 105 9.96 -4.99 0.67
N LEU A 106 10.33 -4.63 -0.57
CA LEU A 106 10.08 -3.30 -1.13
C LEU A 106 8.85 -3.25 -2.05
N GLY A 107 8.38 -4.42 -2.51
CA GLY A 107 7.34 -4.51 -3.54
C GLY A 107 7.85 -4.10 -4.93
N ALA A 108 7.06 -4.39 -5.97
CA ALA A 108 7.42 -4.17 -7.38
C ALA A 108 7.97 -2.75 -7.67
N ILE A 109 7.26 -1.71 -7.20
CA ILE A 109 7.64 -0.32 -7.46
C ILE A 109 8.84 0.10 -6.63
N GLY A 110 8.90 -0.31 -5.35
CA GLY A 110 10.02 0.02 -4.48
C GLY A 110 11.32 -0.62 -4.96
N ASP A 111 11.25 -1.86 -5.43
CA ASP A 111 12.38 -2.58 -6.03
C ASP A 111 12.87 -1.89 -7.32
N LEU A 112 11.95 -1.48 -8.20
CA LEU A 112 12.28 -0.72 -9.39
C LEU A 112 13.02 0.59 -9.08
N LEU A 113 12.59 1.32 -8.04
CA LEU A 113 13.19 2.60 -7.66
C LEU A 113 14.59 2.46 -7.06
N VAL A 114 14.92 1.32 -6.47
CA VAL A 114 16.27 1.04 -5.92
C VAL A 114 17.15 0.24 -6.88
N SER A 115 16.60 -0.16 -8.03
CA SER A 115 17.35 -0.88 -9.06
C SER A 115 18.50 -0.02 -9.62
N SER A 116 19.55 -0.69 -10.12
CA SER A 116 20.74 -0.01 -10.67
C SER A 116 20.46 0.93 -11.84
N ASP A 117 19.27 0.81 -12.45
CA ASP A 117 18.81 1.66 -13.55
C ASP A 117 18.35 3.05 -13.09
N PHE A 118 18.19 3.27 -11.78
CA PHE A 118 17.89 4.57 -11.20
C PHE A 118 19.18 5.27 -10.80
N THR A 119 19.45 6.41 -11.43
CA THR A 119 20.71 7.14 -11.28
C THR A 119 20.77 8.05 -10.04
N ALA A 120 19.65 8.23 -9.35
CA ALA A 120 19.52 9.22 -8.29
C ALA A 120 19.82 8.65 -6.88
N THR A 121 20.53 9.42 -6.07
CA THR A 121 20.67 9.18 -4.63
C THR A 121 19.39 9.62 -3.91
N VAL A 122 18.35 8.79 -4.00
CA VAL A 122 17.02 9.10 -3.44
C VAL A 122 16.68 8.20 -2.27
N SER A 123 15.88 8.71 -1.34
CA SER A 123 15.31 7.88 -0.28
C SER A 123 14.01 7.24 -0.77
N VAL A 124 13.80 5.97 -0.47
CA VAL A 124 12.54 5.25 -0.76
C VAL A 124 11.93 4.79 0.55
N LEU A 125 10.71 5.26 0.85
CA LEU A 125 9.91 4.82 1.98
C LEU A 125 8.76 3.94 1.49
N VAL A 126 8.80 2.67 1.89
CA VAL A 126 7.75 1.70 1.59
C VAL A 126 6.75 1.66 2.74
N VAL A 127 5.48 1.92 2.43
CA VAL A 127 4.38 1.91 3.40
C VAL A 127 3.53 0.66 3.18
N GLN A 128 3.35 -0.12 4.24
CA GLN A 128 2.51 -1.31 4.24
C GLN A 128 1.36 -1.12 5.23
N GLN A 129 0.13 -1.30 4.77
CA GLN A 129 -1.02 -1.39 5.67
C GLN A 129 -0.95 -2.70 6.44
N TYR A 130 -0.99 -2.62 7.78
CA TYR A 130 -1.12 -3.79 8.64
C TYR A 130 -2.59 -4.21 8.69
N VAL A 131 -2.90 -5.39 8.15
CA VAL A 131 -4.18 -6.05 8.38
C VAL A 131 -3.99 -6.96 9.58
N GLY A 132 -4.35 -6.47 10.76
CA GLY A 132 -4.34 -7.31 11.95
C GLY A 132 -5.26 -8.49 11.75
N LEU A 133 -4.82 -9.68 12.15
CA LEU A 133 -5.72 -10.79 12.47
C LEU A 133 -6.62 -10.31 13.62
N GLY A 134 -7.70 -9.62 13.30
CA GLY A 134 -8.87 -9.62 14.16
C GLY A 134 -9.27 -11.07 14.36
N PRO A 135 -9.80 -11.45 15.53
CA PRO A 135 -10.26 -12.82 15.74
C PRO A 135 -11.19 -13.16 14.58
N GLN A 136 -10.84 -14.23 13.87
CA GLN A 136 -11.77 -14.92 12.99
C GLN A 136 -13.07 -15.00 13.77
N ASN A 137 -14.16 -14.51 13.17
CA ASN A 137 -15.49 -14.73 13.69
C ASN A 137 -15.74 -16.23 13.59
N GLU A 138 -15.21 -16.99 14.55
CA GLU A 138 -15.57 -18.36 14.77
C GLU A 138 -17.08 -18.31 14.99
N SER A 139 -17.81 -18.94 14.08
CA SER A 139 -19.18 -19.34 14.32
C SER A 139 -19.14 -20.30 15.51
N VAL A 140 -19.12 -19.72 16.72
CA VAL A 140 -19.34 -20.46 17.95
C VAL A 140 -20.82 -20.77 17.95
N THR A 141 -21.13 -21.99 17.54
CA THR A 141 -22.35 -22.68 17.90
C THR A 141 -22.56 -22.50 19.41
N THR A 142 -23.61 -21.78 19.80
CA THR A 142 -23.97 -21.54 21.20
C THR A 142 -24.27 -22.87 21.89
N PRO A 143 -23.58 -23.23 22.98
CA PRO A 143 -24.13 -24.15 23.96
C PRO A 143 -24.80 -23.30 25.04
N ASP A 144 -26.12 -23.14 24.92
CA ASP A 144 -26.93 -22.72 26.06
C ASP A 144 -26.88 -23.85 27.11
N SER A 145 -26.08 -23.65 28.17
CA SER A 145 -26.17 -24.40 29.42
C SER A 145 -25.61 -23.52 30.55
N PRO A 146 -26.36 -23.33 31.65
CA PRO A 146 -26.11 -22.21 32.55
C PRO A 146 -25.21 -22.59 33.73
N GLY A 147 -24.35 -21.64 34.13
CA GLY A 147 -24.24 -21.28 35.54
C GLY A 147 -22.91 -21.55 36.26
N HIS A 148 -22.29 -20.42 36.62
CA HIS A 148 -21.61 -20.12 37.89
C HIS A 148 -20.10 -20.39 38.07
N ARG A 149 -19.38 -19.25 38.09
CA ARG A 149 -18.42 -18.76 39.10
C ARG A 149 -17.29 -19.71 39.53
N ASP A 150 -16.05 -19.28 39.29
CA ASP A 150 -15.19 -18.76 40.36
C ASP A 150 -13.97 -18.00 39.81
N GLU A 151 -13.51 -17.09 40.66
CA GLU A 151 -12.51 -16.04 40.48
C GLU A 151 -11.09 -16.59 40.17
N GLN A 152 -10.19 -15.74 39.64
CA GLN A 152 -8.96 -15.28 40.34
C GLN A 152 -7.94 -14.55 39.43
N TYR A 153 -7.70 -13.28 39.79
CA TYR A 153 -6.45 -12.45 39.78
C TYR A 153 -5.53 -12.49 38.54
N GLY A 154 -5.31 -11.36 37.84
CA GLY A 154 -4.30 -10.35 38.21
C GLY A 154 -2.94 -10.71 37.56
N ASN A 155 -2.15 -9.86 36.89
CA ASN A 155 -1.85 -8.44 37.07
C ASN A 155 -1.20 -7.90 35.79
N VAL A 156 -1.53 -6.68 35.42
CA VAL A 156 -0.76 -5.83 34.49
C VAL A 156 0.23 -5.06 35.33
N GLU A 157 1.54 -5.10 35.04
CA GLU A 157 2.45 -3.96 35.28
C GLU A 157 3.79 -4.10 34.55
N LEU A 158 4.06 -3.06 33.74
CA LEU A 158 5.34 -2.34 33.59
C LEU A 158 6.58 -3.07 33.11
N ILE A 159 6.99 -2.76 31.87
CA ILE A 159 8.40 -2.40 31.63
C ILE A 159 8.47 -1.31 30.56
N ASN A 160 8.72 -0.07 31.00
CA ASN A 160 9.17 1.01 30.12
C ASN A 160 10.49 1.56 30.68
N LYS A 161 11.41 1.86 29.74
CA LYS A 161 12.62 2.71 29.82
C LYS A 161 13.93 2.11 30.36
N GLN A 162 14.95 2.01 29.48
CA GLN A 162 16.11 2.93 29.43
C GLN A 162 17.20 2.44 28.45
N SER A 163 17.75 3.36 27.65
CA SER A 163 18.99 3.23 26.87
C SER A 163 20.16 3.95 27.60
N PRO A 164 21.40 3.99 27.07
CA PRO A 164 22.45 2.97 27.01
C PRO A 164 23.59 3.23 28.04
N GLN A 165 24.42 2.23 28.38
CA GLN A 165 25.68 2.45 29.13
C GLN A 165 26.92 2.27 28.25
N GLN A 166 27.81 3.28 28.31
CA GLN A 166 29.15 3.28 27.73
C GLN A 166 30.19 2.65 28.68
N LYS A 167 31.29 2.17 28.06
CA LYS A 167 32.70 2.17 28.54
C LYS A 167 33.24 0.89 29.21
N GLY A 168 34.11 0.19 28.47
CA GLY A 168 35.09 -0.78 28.98
C GLY A 168 36.28 -0.90 28.02
N GLN A 169 37.50 -0.68 28.51
CA GLN A 169 38.77 -0.62 27.75
C GLN A 169 39.32 -2.01 27.35
N PRO A 170 40.19 -2.12 26.33
CA PRO A 170 40.86 -3.38 25.97
C PRO A 170 42.09 -3.65 26.85
N VAL A 171 42.20 -4.87 27.39
CA VAL A 171 43.37 -5.36 28.13
C VAL A 171 44.35 -6.01 27.15
N PHE A 172 45.51 -5.39 26.93
CA PHE A 172 46.65 -5.99 26.24
C PHE A 172 47.32 -7.02 27.15
N HIS A 173 47.48 -8.26 26.67
CA HIS A 173 48.43 -9.20 27.26
C HIS A 173 49.74 -9.14 26.48
N SER A 174 50.81 -8.75 27.17
CA SER A 174 52.18 -9.05 26.80
C SER A 174 52.79 -9.79 27.97
N GLN A 175 53.38 -10.97 27.73
CA GLN A 175 54.78 -11.24 28.08
C GLN A 175 55.22 -12.68 27.77
N HIS A 176 56.47 -12.71 27.29
CA HIS A 176 57.55 -13.70 27.37
C HIS A 176 57.41 -15.09 26.72
#